data_AF-A0A942C7Q4-F1
#
_entry.id   AF-A0A942C7Q4-F1
#
_cell.length_a   1.000
_cell.length_b   1.000
_cell.length_c   1.000
_cell.angle_alpha   90.00
_cell.angle_beta   90.00
_cell.angle_gamma   90.00
#
_symmetry.space_group_name_H-M   'P 1'
#
loop_
_entity.id
_entity.type
_entity.pdbx_description
1 polymer ?
#
loop_
_entity_poly.entity_id
_entity_poly.type
_entity_poly.pdbx_seq_one_letter_code
_entity_poly.pdbx_strand_id
1 'polypeptide(L)' 'MRKLKYHVACTVDGYIAREDGTFDGFLTEGEYVTDYLESFNTYDIVLMGRKTYEVGLKLGVTNPYPMMK' A
#
# COMPACT_ATOMS: atom_id res chain seq x y z
N MET A 1 22.17 10.48 1.85
CA MET A 1 20.91 11.14 2.29
C MET A 1 19.77 10.18 2.04
N ARG A 2 18.84 9.97 3.01
CA ARG A 2 17.71 9.05 2.83
C ARG A 2 16.71 9.63 1.83
N LYS A 3 16.05 8.78 1.04
CA LYS A 3 15.00 9.18 0.09
C LYS A 3 13.63 8.90 0.71
N LEU A 4 12.70 9.83 0.56
CA LEU A 4 11.30 9.64 0.91
C LEU A 4 10.54 9.29 -0.37
N LYS A 5 9.78 8.19 -0.36
CA LYS A 5 8.93 7.76 -1.47
C LYS A 5 7.48 7.67 -0.99
N TYR A 6 6.57 8.34 -1.69
CA TYR A 6 5.14 8.08 -1.58
C TYR A 6 4.77 7.08 -2.69
N HIS A 7 4.38 5.86 -2.31
CA HIS A 7 4.12 4.78 -3.25
C HIS A 7 2.72 4.22 -2.98
N VAL A 8 1.78 4.49 -3.89
CA VAL A 8 0.37 4.16 -3.72
C VAL A 8 -0.28 3.98 -5.09
N ALA A 9 -1.25 3.07 -5.18
CA ALA A 9 -2.15 3.02 -6.33
C ALA A 9 -3.16 4.17 -6.25
N CYS A 10 -3.45 4.81 -7.37
CA CYS A 10 -4.49 5.85 -7.43
C CYS A 10 -5.29 5.73 -8.73
N THR A 11 -6.51 6.23 -8.68
CA THR A 11 -7.33 6.42 -9.89
C THR A 11 -6.73 7.51 -10.77
N VAL A 12 -7.16 7.56 -12.03
CA VAL A 12 -6.68 8.57 -13.01
C VAL A 12 -6.97 10.00 -12.54
N ASP A 13 -8.03 10.20 -11.77
CA ASP A 13 -8.44 11.47 -11.17
C ASP A 13 -7.88 11.70 -9.75
N GLY A 14 -6.98 10.83 -9.27
CA GLY A 14 -6.13 11.10 -8.11
C GLY A 14 -6.66 10.63 -6.75
N TYR A 15 -7.61 9.69 -6.71
CA TYR A 15 -8.17 9.14 -5.48
C TYR A 15 -7.59 7.75 -5.15
N ILE A 16 -7.50 7.43 -3.86
CA ILE A 16 -6.94 6.15 -3.36
C ILE A 16 -8.00 5.25 -2.70
N ALA A 17 -9.21 5.76 -2.52
CA ALA A 17 -10.37 5.06 -1.96
C ALA A 17 -11.63 5.85 -2.33
N ARG A 18 -12.79 5.20 -2.29
CA ARG A 18 -14.10 5.86 -2.41
C ARG A 18 -14.46 6.58 -1.10
N GLU A 19 -15.54 7.36 -1.13
CA GLU A 19 -16.03 8.10 0.05
C GLU A 19 -16.40 7.19 1.23
N ASP A 20 -16.90 5.99 0.93
CA ASP A 20 -17.21 4.95 1.93
C ASP A 20 -15.98 4.19 2.45
N GLY A 21 -14.79 4.50 1.93
CA GLY A 21 -13.51 3.89 2.29
C GLY A 21 -13.18 2.57 1.57
N THR A 22 -14.03 2.12 0.64
CA THR A 22 -13.73 0.94 -0.19
C THR A 22 -12.62 1.24 -1.21
N PHE A 23 -11.88 0.20 -1.58
CA PHE A 23 -10.72 0.27 -2.49
C PHE A 23 -10.71 -0.90 -3.50
N ASP A 24 -11.86 -1.55 -3.69
CA ASP A 24 -12.06 -2.73 -4.55
C ASP A 24 -11.89 -2.46 -6.06
N GLY A 25 -11.76 -1.19 -6.45
CA GLY A 25 -11.50 -0.78 -7.83
C GLY A 25 -10.03 -0.93 -8.27
N PHE A 26 -9.11 -1.26 -7.36
CA PHE A 26 -7.71 -1.52 -7.69
C PHE A 26 -7.47 -3.00 -7.97
N LEU A 27 -6.61 -3.25 -8.95
CA LEU A 27 -6.26 -4.58 -9.36
C LEU A 27 -5.32 -5.24 -8.33
N THR A 28 -5.51 -6.53 -8.08
CA THR A 28 -4.77 -7.31 -7.06
C THR A 28 -3.73 -8.25 -7.66
N GLU A 29 -3.68 -8.36 -8.99
CA GLU A 29 -2.76 -9.21 -9.75
C GLU A 29 -2.32 -8.50 -11.04
N GLY A 30 -1.30 -9.02 -11.72
CA GLY A 30 -0.75 -8.46 -12.96
C GLY A 30 0.64 -7.84 -12.78
N GLU A 31 1.30 -7.52 -13.90
CA GLU A 31 2.71 -7.07 -13.95
C GLU A 31 3.00 -5.87 -13.04
N TYR A 32 2.14 -4.85 -13.04
CA TYR A 32 2.30 -3.68 -12.16
C TYR A 32 2.15 -4.01 -10.67
N VAL A 33 1.38 -5.04 -10.29
CA VAL A 33 1.31 -5.50 -8.90
C VAL A 33 2.59 -6.19 -8.52
N THR A 34 3.13 -7.03 -9.42
CA THR A 34 4.44 -7.68 -9.23
C THR A 34 5.53 -6.63 -9.01
N ASP A 35 5.64 -5.63 -9.88
CA ASP A 35 6.61 -4.54 -9.75
C ASP A 35 6.44 -3.76 -8.43
N TYR A 36 5.19 -3.50 -8.05
CA TYR A 36 4.87 -2.82 -6.79
C TYR A 36 5.36 -3.62 -5.57
N LEU A 37 5.08 -4.94 -5.55
CA LEU A 37 5.51 -5.83 -4.46
C LEU A 37 7.03 -6.01 -4.43
N GLU A 38 7.67 -6.19 -5.58
CA GLU A 38 9.14 -6.30 -5.69
C GLU A 38 9.85 -5.06 -5.15
N SER A 39 9.23 -3.88 -5.31
CA SER A 39 9.76 -2.62 -4.78
C SER A 39 9.94 -2.62 -3.25
N PHE A 40 9.23 -3.48 -2.51
CA PHE A 40 9.34 -3.55 -1.05
C PHE A 40 10.73 -3.98 -0.57
N ASN A 41 11.48 -4.72 -1.39
CA ASN A 41 12.88 -5.08 -1.13
C ASN A 41 13.82 -3.86 -1.08
N THR A 42 13.34 -2.69 -1.52
CA THR A 42 14.11 -1.44 -1.57
C THR A 42 13.76 -0.48 -0.43
N TYR A 43 12.79 -0.80 0.42
CA TYR A 43 12.36 0.05 1.53
C TYR A 43 12.89 -0.47 2.86
N ASP A 44 13.41 0.44 3.68
CA ASP A 44 13.89 0.11 5.03
C ASP A 44 12.85 0.39 6.12
N ILE A 45 11.93 1.35 5.90
CA ILE A 45 10.96 1.82 6.89
C ILE A 45 9.67 2.27 6.19
N VAL A 46 8.51 1.93 6.76
CA VAL A 46 7.20 2.47 6.35
C VAL A 46 6.63 3.37 7.42
N LEU A 47 6.08 4.50 6.98
CA LEU A 47 5.15 5.31 7.75
C LEU A 47 3.78 5.27 7.06
N MET A 48 2.74 4.94 7.80
CA MET A 48 1.37 4.94 7.28
C MET A 48 0.39 5.65 8.23
N GLY A 49 -0.68 6.20 7.66
CA GLY A 49 -1.76 6.78 8.44
C GLY A 49 -2.63 5.71 9.10
N ARG A 50 -3.30 6.09 10.20
CA ARG A 50 -4.19 5.20 10.97
C ARG A 50 -5.27 4.52 10.10
N LYS A 51 -5.93 5.27 9.21
CA LYS A 51 -6.98 4.72 8.33
C LYS A 51 -6.48 3.59 7.43
N THR A 52 -5.24 3.68 6.95
CA THR A 52 -4.58 2.63 6.16
C THR A 52 -4.24 1.43 7.03
N TYR A 53 -3.66 1.67 8.22
CA TYR A 53 -3.30 0.60 9.16
C TYR A 53 -4.51 -0.24 9.60
N GLU A 54 -5.65 0.42 9.85
CA GLU A 54 -6.88 -0.22 10.30
C GLU A 54 -7.46 -1.23 9.29
N VAL A 55 -7.14 -1.13 8.00
CA VAL A 55 -7.60 -2.10 6.99
C VAL A 55 -7.08 -3.50 7.29
N GLY A 56 -5.76 -3.63 7.51
CA GLY A 56 -5.14 -4.92 7.88
C GLY A 56 -5.50 -5.34 9.30
N LEU A 57 -5.57 -4.39 10.23
CA LEU A 57 -5.88 -4.67 11.63
C LEU A 57 -7.26 -5.33 11.81
N LYS A 58 -8.27 -4.89 11.04
CA LYS A 58 -9.61 -5.51 11.04
C LYS A 58 -9.60 -6.98 10.61
N LEU A 59 -8.57 -7.39 9.86
CA LEU A 59 -8.34 -8.77 9.41
C LEU A 59 -7.35 -9.52 10.32
N GLY A 60 -6.95 -8.94 11.45
CA GLY A 60 -5.97 -9.53 12.37
C GLY A 60 -4.51 -9.39 11.92
N VAL A 61 -4.23 -8.61 10.86
CA VAL A 61 -2.87 -8.40 10.33
C VAL A 61 -2.28 -7.16 10.99
N THR A 62 -1.31 -7.36 11.90
CA THR A 62 -0.59 -6.28 12.59
C THR A 62 0.72 -5.89 11.90
N ASN A 63 1.30 -6.78 11.10
CA ASN A 63 2.43 -6.50 10.23
C ASN A 63 2.04 -6.69 8.75
N PRO A 64 1.71 -5.61 8.01
CA PRO A 64 1.30 -5.70 6.61
C PRO A 64 2.47 -5.91 5.63
N TYR A 65 3.73 -5.73 6.07
CA TYR A 65 4.90 -5.83 5.21
C TYR A 65 5.96 -6.78 5.78
N PRO A 66 5.64 -8.07 6.03
CA PRO A 66 6.60 -9.03 6.58
C PRO A 66 7.75 -9.34 5.62
N MET A 67 7.60 -9.02 4.33
CA MET A 67 8.57 -9.27 3.27
C MET A 67 9.49 -8.09 3.00
N MET A 68 9.31 -6.96 3.69
CA MET A 68 10.28 -5.86 3.63
C MET A 68 11.61 -6.29 4.23
N LYS A 69 12.67 -5.63 3.76
CA LYS A 69 14.05 -5.90 4.15
C LYS A 69 14.32 -5.67 5.64
#